data_AF-A0A5E4MC50-F1
#
_entry.id   AF-A0A5E4MC50-F1
#
_cell.length_a   1.000
_cell.length_b   1.000
_cell.length_c   1.000
_cell.angle_alpha   90.00
_cell.angle_beta   90.00
_cell.angle_gamma   90.00
#
_symmetry.space_group_name_H-M   'P 1'
#
loop_
_entity.id
_entity.type
_entity.pdbx_description
1 polymer ?
#
loop_
_entity_poly.entity_id
_entity_poly.type
_entity_poly.pdbx_seq_one_letter_code
_entity_poly.pdbx_strand_id
1 'polypeptide(L)'
;MKKLRVQVPPIRKKDGTWACSEQEKTEIYARHLERVFLSHDINSELDIVQCQQLIATRKKIKHFTPLEAAKVIDDNLNSKIAPDYDEIGPKIPKELPKKAIIHFTYIYNAILHLKYISEQWKPAYVIMLLKPEKSPEDRNFTKCLKPIIEEKHLIPDHQFGFRNKHSTIDQVYCVTYIISKSLEEKDYCY
;
A
#
# COMPACT_ATOMS: atom_id res chain seq x y z
N MET A 1 -17.85 7.19 -28.07
CA MET A 1 -18.26 8.42 -27.32
C MET A 1 -17.02 9.04 -26.70
N LYS A 2 -16.69 10.30 -27.03
CA LYS A 2 -15.57 11.03 -26.39
C LYS A 2 -15.96 11.31 -24.93
N LYS A 3 -15.23 10.72 -23.98
CA LYS A 3 -15.40 10.99 -22.55
C LYS A 3 -15.11 12.48 -22.32
N LEU A 4 -16.05 13.25 -21.77
CA LEU A 4 -15.80 14.63 -21.36
C LEU A 4 -14.61 14.61 -20.39
N ARG A 5 -13.53 15.33 -20.74
CA ARG A 5 -12.42 15.55 -19.80
C ARG A 5 -12.99 16.40 -18.66
N VAL A 6 -13.15 15.80 -17.49
CA VAL A 6 -13.43 16.53 -16.26
C VAL A 6 -12.31 17.54 -16.10
N GLN A 7 -12.65 18.83 -16.13
CA GLN A 7 -11.65 19.88 -15.91
C GLN A 7 -11.15 19.77 -14.47
N VAL A 8 -9.88 19.39 -14.32
CA VAL A 8 -9.19 19.41 -13.03
C VAL A 8 -8.97 20.88 -12.67
N PRO A 9 -9.52 21.36 -11.53
CA PRO A 9 -9.37 22.76 -11.14
C PRO A 9 -7.89 23.13 -10.99
N PRO A 10 -7.53 24.40 -11.25
CA PRO A 10 -6.15 24.86 -11.12
C PRO A 10 -5.66 24.74 -9.68
N ILE A 11 -4.36 24.48 -9.51
CA ILE A 11 -3.73 24.32 -8.19
C ILE A 11 -3.04 25.63 -7.81
N ARG A 12 -3.24 26.10 -6.59
CA ARG A 12 -2.59 27.32 -6.11
C ARG A 12 -1.12 27.06 -5.77
N LYS A 13 -0.23 27.83 -6.35
CA LYS A 13 1.22 27.82 -6.07
C LYS A 13 1.51 28.62 -4.79
N LYS A 14 2.72 28.43 -4.24
CA LYS A 14 3.21 29.15 -3.04
C LYS A 14 3.39 30.65 -3.28
N ASP A 15 3.64 31.05 -4.53
CA ASP A 15 3.76 32.43 -4.98
C ASP A 15 2.40 33.13 -5.13
N GLY A 16 1.28 32.43 -4.87
CA GLY A 16 -0.08 32.94 -5.01
C GLY A 16 -0.66 32.82 -6.43
N THR A 17 0.13 32.40 -7.42
CA THR A 17 -0.34 32.17 -8.80
C THR A 17 -1.00 30.80 -8.95
N TRP A 18 -1.63 30.54 -10.11
CA TRP A 18 -2.35 29.31 -10.39
C TRP A 18 -1.61 28.44 -11.41
N ALA A 19 -1.46 27.15 -11.12
CA ALA A 19 -1.01 26.15 -12.06
C ALA A 19 -2.20 25.62 -12.87
N CYS A 20 -2.23 25.99 -14.14
CA CYS A 20 -3.30 25.64 -15.06
C CYS A 20 -2.92 24.46 -15.96
N SER A 21 -1.63 24.27 -16.26
CA SER A 21 -1.15 23.16 -17.08
C SER A 21 -0.98 21.86 -16.28
N GLU A 22 -1.15 20.72 -16.94
CA GLU A 22 -0.98 19.40 -16.30
C GLU A 22 0.48 19.18 -15.82
N GLN A 23 1.46 19.72 -16.54
CA GLN A 23 2.87 19.67 -16.15
C GLN A 23 3.13 20.46 -14.87
N GLU A 24 2.64 21.70 -14.78
CA GLU A 24 2.80 22.50 -13.57
C GLU A 24 2.08 21.87 -12.36
N LYS A 25 0.89 21.32 -12.57
CA LYS A 25 0.16 20.60 -11.50
C LYS A 25 0.95 19.40 -11.01
N THR A 26 1.52 18.60 -11.93
CA THR A 26 2.34 17.43 -11.61
C THR A 26 3.57 17.82 -10.81
N GLU A 27 4.29 18.86 -11.24
CA GLU A 27 5.47 19.39 -10.56
C GLU A 27 5.15 19.86 -9.14
N ILE A 28 4.02 20.56 -8.94
CA ILE A 28 3.58 21.00 -7.62
C ILE A 28 3.27 19.82 -6.71
N TYR A 29 2.57 18.80 -7.23
CA TYR A 29 2.28 17.60 -6.47
C TYR A 29 3.56 16.83 -6.12
N ALA A 30 4.50 16.69 -7.05
CA ALA A 30 5.78 16.04 -6.80
C ALA A 30 6.54 16.71 -5.63
N ARG A 31 6.69 18.04 -5.68
CA ARG A 31 7.33 18.81 -4.59
C ARG A 31 6.58 18.73 -3.28
N HIS A 32 5.24 18.69 -3.32
CA HIS A 32 4.43 18.54 -2.12
C HIS A 32 4.64 17.18 -1.47
N LEU A 33 4.57 16.10 -2.27
CA LEU A 33 4.77 14.74 -1.79
C LEU A 33 6.19 14.52 -1.27
N GLU A 34 7.20 15.03 -1.97
CA GLU A 34 8.59 14.99 -1.51
C GLU A 34 8.73 15.57 -0.10
N ARG A 35 8.11 16.73 0.15
CA ARG A 35 8.11 17.36 1.49
C ARG A 35 7.34 16.55 2.53
N VAL A 36 6.20 15.95 2.18
CA VAL A 36 5.37 15.19 3.13
C VAL A 36 6.04 13.87 3.51
N PHE A 37 6.73 13.23 2.57
CA PHE A 37 7.41 11.94 2.78
C PHE A 37 8.87 12.09 3.21
N LEU A 38 9.27 13.26 3.70
CA LEU A 38 10.55 13.38 4.40
C LEU A 38 10.53 12.45 5.62
N SER A 39 11.61 11.69 5.79
CA SER A 39 11.85 10.93 7.01
C SER A 39 11.80 11.88 8.20
N HIS A 40 10.87 11.64 9.12
CA HIS A 40 10.88 12.36 10.38
C HIS A 40 12.13 11.91 11.14
N ASP A 41 12.82 12.85 11.78
CA ASP A 41 14.01 12.62 12.61
C ASP A 41 13.60 12.01 13.96
N ILE A 42 12.80 10.94 13.90
CA ILE A 42 12.47 10.13 15.06
C ILE A 42 13.70 9.26 15.25
N ASN A 43 14.53 9.62 16.25
CA ASN A 43 15.57 8.75 16.81
C ASN A 43 14.89 7.48 17.36
N SER A 44 14.50 6.59 16.46
CA SER A 44 14.12 5.23 16.75
C SER A 44 15.42 4.50 17.03
N GLU A 45 15.61 4.06 18.26
CA GLU A 45 16.74 3.23 18.71
C GLU A 45 16.83 1.88 17.97
N LEU A 46 15.86 1.54 17.10
CA LEU A 46 16.04 0.57 16.02
C LEU A 46 16.92 1.17 14.92
N ASP A 47 18.20 1.26 15.25
CA ASP A 47 19.24 1.69 14.35
C ASP A 47 19.45 0.64 13.23
N ILE A 48 19.92 1.09 12.07
CA ILE A 48 20.19 0.29 10.86
C ILE A 48 21.07 -0.95 11.16
N VAL A 49 21.83 -0.88 12.25
CA VAL A 49 22.67 -1.95 12.82
C VAL A 49 21.88 -3.23 13.14
N GLN A 50 20.63 -3.13 13.63
CA GLN A 50 19.80 -4.32 13.88
C GLN A 50 19.42 -5.06 12.60
N CYS A 51 19.23 -4.33 11.48
CA CYS A 51 18.96 -4.95 10.19
C CYS A 51 20.14 -5.77 9.66
N GLN A 52 21.38 -5.35 9.94
CA GLN A 52 22.58 -6.11 9.55
C GLN A 52 22.71 -7.42 10.33
N GLN A 53 22.43 -7.39 11.64
CA GLN A 53 22.41 -8.60 12.49
C GLN A 53 21.32 -9.61 12.07
N LEU A 54 20.16 -9.12 11.59
CA LEU A 54 19.10 -9.95 11.02
C LEU A 54 19.50 -10.62 9.69
N ILE A 55 20.40 -10.02 8.90
CA ILE A 55 20.89 -10.63 7.65
C ILE A 55 21.78 -11.85 7.94
N ALA A 56 22.58 -11.79 9.01
CA ALA A 56 23.49 -12.86 9.41
C ALA A 56 22.77 -14.13 9.95
N THR A 57 21.56 -13.96 10.49
CA THR A 57 20.75 -15.05 11.08
C THR A 57 19.64 -15.58 10.15
N ARG A 58 19.53 -15.07 8.92
CA ARG A 58 18.48 -15.48 7.98
C ARG A 58 18.67 -16.91 7.50
N LYS A 59 17.69 -17.77 7.84
CA LYS A 59 17.52 -19.10 7.25
C LYS A 59 17.57 -19.00 5.72
N LYS A 60 18.18 -20.00 5.08
CA LYS A 60 18.25 -20.10 3.61
C LYS A 60 16.83 -20.05 3.05
N ILE A 61 16.57 -19.10 2.15
CA ILE A 61 15.27 -18.97 1.50
C ILE A 61 15.08 -20.19 0.60
N LYS A 62 13.94 -20.87 0.73
CA LYS A 62 13.60 -22.03 -0.10
C LYS A 62 13.32 -21.56 -1.52
N HIS A 63 13.88 -22.26 -2.51
CA HIS A 63 13.59 -22.02 -3.91
C HIS A 63 12.17 -22.47 -4.28
N PHE A 64 11.62 -21.87 -5.32
CA PHE A 64 10.34 -22.25 -5.90
C PHE A 64 10.53 -23.29 -7.01
N THR A 65 9.53 -24.15 -7.17
CA THR A 65 9.43 -25.06 -8.31
C THR A 65 8.61 -24.46 -9.44
N PRO A 66 8.79 -24.89 -10.71
CA PRO A 66 7.97 -24.40 -11.81
C PRO A 66 6.47 -24.67 -11.65
N LEU A 67 6.12 -25.73 -10.92
CA LEU A 67 4.73 -26.07 -10.61
C LEU A 67 4.12 -25.07 -9.62
N GLU A 68 4.87 -24.68 -8.58
CA GLU A 68 4.44 -23.64 -7.64
C GLU A 68 4.28 -22.30 -8.38
N ALA A 69 5.23 -21.94 -9.27
CA ALA A 69 5.13 -20.73 -10.07
C ALA A 69 3.90 -20.72 -10.99
N ALA A 70 3.62 -21.84 -11.68
CA ALA A 70 2.43 -21.98 -12.53
C ALA A 70 1.13 -21.82 -11.73
N LYS A 71 1.04 -22.51 -10.58
CA LYS A 71 -0.13 -22.43 -9.71
C LYS A 71 -0.39 -21.00 -9.22
N VAL A 72 0.66 -20.28 -8.86
CA VAL A 72 0.55 -18.87 -8.44
C VAL A 72 0.00 -18.00 -9.58
N ILE A 73 0.46 -18.23 -10.82
CA ILE A 73 0.00 -17.49 -12.00
C ILE A 73 -1.50 -17.73 -12.23
N ASP A 74 -1.93 -18.99 -12.16
CA ASP A 74 -3.32 -19.37 -12.41
C ASP A 74 -4.27 -18.84 -11.33
N ASP A 75 -3.89 -19.00 -10.06
CA ASP A 75 -4.71 -18.69 -8.89
C ASP A 75 -4.77 -17.18 -8.56
N ASN A 76 -3.68 -16.43 -8.78
CA ASN A 76 -3.55 -15.06 -8.26
C ASN A 76 -3.74 -13.95 -9.30
N LEU A 77 -3.68 -14.23 -10.60
CA LEU A 77 -3.98 -13.22 -11.62
C LEU A 77 -5.48 -13.07 -11.83
N ASN A 78 -6.07 -12.18 -11.04
CA ASN A 78 -7.44 -11.70 -11.28
C ASN A 78 -7.48 -10.87 -12.56
N SER A 79 -8.38 -11.20 -13.49
CA SER A 79 -8.57 -10.47 -14.76
C SER A 79 -9.06 -9.03 -14.59
N LYS A 80 -9.42 -8.65 -13.36
CA LYS A 80 -9.87 -7.30 -12.98
C LYS A 80 -8.74 -6.38 -12.52
N ILE A 81 -7.50 -6.87 -12.44
CA ILE A 81 -6.33 -6.06 -12.08
C ILE A 81 -6.00 -5.16 -13.27
N ALA A 82 -5.77 -3.87 -13.01
CA ALA A 82 -5.35 -2.92 -14.02
C ALA A 82 -3.97 -3.33 -14.58
N PRO A 83 -3.70 -3.18 -15.89
CA PRO A 83 -2.39 -3.44 -16.47
C PRO A 83 -1.31 -2.64 -15.75
N ASP A 84 -0.15 -3.26 -15.54
CA ASP A 84 1.01 -2.58 -14.96
C ASP A 84 1.66 -1.63 -16.00
N TYR A 85 2.75 -0.97 -15.61
CA TYR A 85 3.52 -0.02 -16.42
C TYR A 85 3.85 -0.52 -17.83
N ASP A 86 4.21 -1.79 -17.97
CA ASP A 86 4.55 -2.39 -19.26
C ASP A 86 3.31 -2.81 -20.09
N GLU A 87 2.11 -2.39 -19.66
CA GLU A 87 0.81 -2.79 -20.22
C GLU A 87 0.58 -4.31 -20.24
N ILE A 88 1.39 -5.06 -19.49
CA ILE A 88 1.26 -6.51 -19.37
C ILE A 88 0.04 -6.81 -18.49
N GLY A 89 -1.10 -6.99 -19.16
CA GLY A 89 -2.35 -7.35 -18.50
C GLY A 89 -2.33 -8.79 -17.97
N PRO A 90 -3.25 -9.14 -17.05
CA PRO A 90 -3.31 -10.44 -16.39
C PRO A 90 -3.58 -11.63 -17.33
N LYS A 91 -3.92 -11.38 -18.60
CA LYS A 91 -4.09 -12.40 -19.63
C LYS A 91 -2.76 -12.96 -20.12
N ILE A 92 -1.75 -12.11 -20.27
CA ILE A 92 -0.46 -12.50 -20.85
C ILE A 92 0.23 -13.57 -19.99
N PRO A 93 0.31 -13.44 -18.65
CA PRO A 93 0.89 -14.46 -17.80
C PRO A 93 0.16 -15.81 -17.86
N LYS A 94 -1.17 -15.80 -18.02
CA LYS A 94 -1.98 -17.03 -18.13
C LYS A 94 -1.79 -17.77 -19.44
N GLU A 95 -1.40 -17.06 -20.49
CA GLU A 95 -1.15 -17.64 -21.82
C GLU A 95 0.34 -17.97 -22.05
N LEU A 96 1.19 -17.86 -21.01
CA LEU A 96 2.61 -18.14 -21.14
C LEU A 96 2.88 -19.62 -21.48
N PRO A 97 3.79 -19.89 -22.43
CA PRO A 97 4.29 -21.24 -22.66
C PRO A 97 4.96 -21.81 -21.41
N LYS A 98 4.87 -23.12 -21.21
CA LYS A 98 5.54 -23.83 -20.08
C LYS A 98 7.03 -23.51 -19.96
N LYS A 99 7.71 -23.35 -21.10
CA LYS A 99 9.14 -22.96 -21.14
C LYS A 99 9.38 -21.58 -20.51
N ALA A 100 8.47 -20.63 -20.70
CA ALA A 100 8.58 -19.30 -20.10
C ALA A 100 8.40 -19.37 -18.58
N ILE A 101 7.42 -20.16 -18.08
CA ILE A 101 7.23 -20.37 -16.64
C ILE A 101 8.50 -20.97 -16.00
N ILE A 102 9.11 -21.95 -16.66
CA ILE A 102 10.39 -22.53 -16.21
C ILE A 102 11.49 -21.47 -16.16
N HIS A 103 11.61 -20.64 -17.21
CA HIS A 103 12.64 -19.59 -17.27
C HIS A 103 12.44 -18.52 -16.18
N PHE A 104 11.21 -18.07 -15.96
CA PHE A 104 10.87 -17.17 -14.85
C PHE A 104 11.24 -17.78 -13.51
N THR A 105 10.92 -19.06 -13.30
CA THR A 105 11.29 -19.77 -12.07
C THR A 105 12.80 -19.72 -11.82
N TYR A 106 13.62 -19.92 -12.85
CA TYR A 106 15.08 -19.79 -12.71
C TYR A 106 15.52 -18.37 -12.38
N ILE A 107 14.94 -17.35 -13.02
CA ILE A 107 15.24 -15.94 -12.73
C ILE A 107 14.91 -15.60 -11.27
N TYR A 108 13.70 -15.95 -10.81
CA TYR A 108 13.28 -15.68 -9.43
C TYR A 108 14.16 -16.41 -8.41
N ASN A 109 14.50 -17.68 -8.66
CA ASN A 109 15.40 -18.42 -7.79
C ASN A 109 16.82 -17.83 -7.78
N ALA A 110 17.31 -17.33 -8.92
CA ALA A 110 18.58 -16.61 -8.99
C ALA A 110 18.55 -15.31 -8.19
N ILE A 111 17.46 -14.54 -8.26
CA ILE A 111 17.23 -13.33 -7.44
C ILE A 111 17.27 -13.67 -5.96
N LEU A 112 16.57 -14.73 -5.52
CA LEU A 112 16.58 -15.18 -4.13
C LEU A 112 17.98 -15.62 -3.68
N HIS A 113 18.72 -16.30 -4.56
CA HIS A 113 20.06 -16.77 -4.28
C HIS A 113 21.05 -15.60 -4.15
N LEU A 114 20.99 -14.65 -5.08
CA LEU A 114 21.85 -13.46 -5.10
C LEU A 114 21.43 -12.40 -4.07
N LYS A 115 20.21 -12.51 -3.53
CA LYS A 115 19.58 -11.52 -2.64
C LYS A 115 19.63 -10.09 -3.21
N TYR A 116 19.53 -9.99 -4.54
CA TYR A 116 19.67 -8.75 -5.27
C TYR A 116 18.40 -8.44 -6.05
N ILE A 117 17.85 -7.25 -5.84
CA ILE A 117 16.70 -6.73 -6.59
C ILE A 117 17.22 -5.57 -7.45
N SER A 118 16.90 -5.60 -8.75
CA SER A 118 17.28 -4.54 -9.68
C SER A 118 16.73 -3.18 -9.24
N GLU A 119 17.49 -2.12 -9.44
CA GLU A 119 17.04 -0.75 -9.19
C GLU A 119 15.83 -0.38 -10.06
N GLN A 120 15.70 -1.00 -11.23
CA GLN A 120 14.56 -0.82 -12.14
C GLN A 120 13.22 -1.30 -11.55
N TRP A 121 13.24 -2.06 -10.45
CA TRP A 121 12.02 -2.52 -9.74
C TRP A 121 11.62 -1.58 -8.60
N LYS A 122 12.42 -0.55 -8.31
CA LYS A 122 12.15 0.47 -7.29
C LYS A 122 11.38 1.72 -7.76
N PRO A 123 11.24 2.07 -9.06
CA PRO A 123 10.48 3.25 -9.43
C PRO A 123 9.00 3.01 -9.15
N ALA A 124 8.34 3.99 -8.53
CA ALA A 124 6.91 3.98 -8.26
C ALA A 124 6.26 5.18 -8.95
N TYR A 125 5.13 4.94 -9.63
CA TYR A 125 4.32 6.03 -10.18
C TYR A 125 3.30 6.48 -9.15
N VAL A 126 3.29 7.77 -8.86
CA VAL A 126 2.26 8.37 -8.02
C VAL A 126 1.20 9.00 -8.92
N ILE A 127 0.02 8.39 -8.95
CA ILE A 127 -1.13 8.91 -9.68
C ILE A 127 -2.01 9.68 -8.70
N MET A 128 -2.12 10.98 -8.89
CA MET A 128 -3.00 11.83 -8.07
C MET A 128 -4.44 11.68 -8.52
N LEU A 129 -5.23 10.94 -7.73
CA LEU A 129 -6.67 10.82 -7.95
C LEU A 129 -7.39 11.89 -7.13
N LEU A 130 -8.05 12.83 -7.82
CA LEU A 130 -8.98 13.73 -7.16
C LEU A 130 -10.05 12.89 -6.49
N LYS A 131 -10.19 13.08 -5.18
CA LYS A 131 -11.30 12.51 -4.44
C LYS A 131 -12.59 13.04 -5.08
N PRO A 132 -13.44 12.18 -5.66
CA PRO A 132 -14.71 12.65 -6.18
C PRO A 132 -15.50 13.24 -5.00
N GLU A 133 -16.11 14.41 -5.22
CA GLU A 133 -16.94 15.09 -4.22
C GLU A 133 -17.84 14.06 -3.52
N LYS A 134 -17.66 13.93 -2.20
CA LYS A 134 -18.25 12.85 -1.44
C LYS A 134 -19.78 12.98 -1.38
N SER A 135 -20.47 11.90 -1.75
CA SER A 135 -21.68 11.34 -1.12
C SER A 135 -21.43 9.83 -0.90
N PRO A 136 -21.90 9.22 0.20
CA PRO A 136 -21.18 8.16 0.90
C PRO A 136 -21.73 6.77 0.63
N GLU A 137 -21.33 6.14 -0.49
CA GLU A 137 -21.42 4.68 -0.60
C GLU A 137 -20.13 4.11 -1.19
N ASP A 138 -19.22 3.80 -0.27
CA ASP A 138 -18.24 2.71 -0.27
C ASP A 138 -17.74 2.16 -1.62
N ARG A 139 -16.59 2.67 -2.07
CA ARG A 139 -15.69 1.86 -2.91
C ARG A 139 -14.90 0.90 -2.03
N ASN A 140 -15.38 -0.34 -2.09
CA ASN A 140 -15.13 -1.54 -1.27
C ASN A 140 -13.70 -2.12 -1.22
N PHE A 141 -12.63 -1.32 -1.11
CA PHE A 141 -11.33 -1.91 -0.75
C PHE A 141 -11.34 -2.48 0.68
N THR A 142 -12.07 -1.81 1.57
CA THR A 142 -12.25 -2.23 2.96
C THR A 142 -13.06 -3.53 3.09
N LYS A 143 -14.02 -3.82 2.20
CA LYS A 143 -14.81 -5.08 2.27
C LYS A 143 -13.98 -6.32 1.98
N CYS A 144 -12.98 -6.23 1.12
CA CYS A 144 -12.15 -7.39 0.75
C CYS A 144 -11.12 -7.78 1.83
N LEU A 145 -10.62 -6.81 2.60
CA LEU A 145 -9.54 -7.05 3.58
C LEU A 145 -10.06 -7.41 4.98
N LYS A 146 -11.27 -6.96 5.34
CA LYS A 146 -11.91 -7.23 6.64
C LYS A 146 -11.92 -8.71 7.05
N PRO A 147 -12.32 -9.68 6.18
CA PRO A 147 -12.39 -11.09 6.58
C PRO A 147 -11.00 -11.65 6.93
N ILE A 148 -9.98 -11.27 6.16
CA ILE A 148 -8.60 -11.76 6.34
C ILE A 148 -7.99 -11.19 7.63
N ILE A 149 -8.28 -9.92 7.93
CA ILE A 149 -7.83 -9.24 9.13
C ILE A 149 -8.43 -9.89 10.39
N GLU A 150 -9.73 -10.20 10.35
CA GLU A 150 -10.46 -10.83 11.45
C GLU A 150 -10.03 -12.28 11.65
N GLU A 151 -9.90 -13.07 10.58
CA GLU A 151 -9.46 -14.47 10.63
C GLU A 151 -8.05 -14.62 11.23
N LYS A 152 -7.14 -13.71 10.87
CA LYS A 152 -5.73 -13.82 11.24
C LYS A 152 -5.32 -12.99 12.46
N HIS A 153 -6.28 -12.32 13.12
CA HIS A 153 -6.03 -11.43 14.26
C HIS A 153 -4.86 -10.46 14.02
N LEU A 154 -4.75 -9.90 12.81
CA LEU A 154 -3.57 -9.13 12.37
C LEU A 154 -3.51 -7.73 12.95
N ILE A 155 -4.56 -7.31 13.65
CA ILE A 155 -4.73 -5.94 14.12
C ILE A 155 -4.99 -5.98 15.62
N PRO A 156 -4.26 -5.19 16.43
CA PRO A 156 -4.48 -5.10 17.88
C PRO A 156 -5.93 -4.76 18.25
N ASP A 157 -6.38 -5.19 19.43
CA ASP A 157 -7.78 -4.98 19.86
C ASP A 157 -8.14 -3.52 20.11
N HIS A 158 -7.14 -2.67 20.34
CA HIS A 158 -7.31 -1.22 20.43
C HIS A 158 -7.37 -0.52 19.06
N GLN A 159 -7.12 -1.24 17.95
CA GLN A 159 -7.23 -0.69 16.60
C GLN A 159 -8.59 -1.08 16.00
N PHE A 160 -9.46 -0.08 15.90
CA PHE A 160 -10.85 -0.27 15.49
C PHE A 160 -11.07 0.05 14.00
N GLY A 161 -10.17 0.83 13.39
CA GLY A 161 -10.16 1.02 11.95
C GLY A 161 -10.02 -0.34 11.26
N PHE A 162 -10.83 -0.58 10.22
CA PHE A 162 -10.86 -1.83 9.46
C PHE A 162 -11.48 -3.05 10.17
N ARG A 163 -12.16 -2.90 11.32
CA ARG A 163 -12.99 -3.97 11.92
C ARG A 163 -14.46 -3.89 11.50
N ASN A 164 -15.17 -5.01 11.47
CA ASN A 164 -16.63 -4.99 11.29
C ASN A 164 -17.34 -4.41 12.52
N LYS A 165 -18.42 -3.65 12.28
CA LYS A 165 -19.28 -3.05 13.31
C LYS A 165 -18.60 -2.05 14.26
N HIS A 166 -17.42 -1.53 13.90
CA HIS A 166 -16.78 -0.43 14.61
C HIS A 166 -16.76 0.80 13.72
N SER A 167 -17.41 1.88 14.18
CA SER A 167 -17.31 3.19 13.54
C SER A 167 -16.34 4.10 14.29
N THR A 168 -15.86 5.13 13.60
CA THR A 168 -15.06 6.20 14.21
C THR A 168 -15.82 6.92 15.32
N ILE A 169 -17.16 6.95 15.26
CA ILE A 169 -18.02 7.56 16.29
C ILE A 169 -17.99 6.72 17.56
N ASP A 170 -18.12 5.39 17.45
CA ASP A 170 -18.09 4.48 18.60
C ASP A 170 -16.77 4.59 19.38
N GLN A 171 -15.66 4.82 18.68
CA GLN A 171 -14.35 5.01 19.30
C GLN A 171 -14.28 6.29 20.13
N VAL A 172 -14.83 7.40 19.62
CA VAL A 172 -14.86 8.67 20.36
C VAL A 172 -15.67 8.47 21.65
N TYR A 173 -16.79 7.74 21.58
CA TYR A 173 -17.54 7.37 22.78
C TYR A 173 -16.74 6.49 23.74
N CYS A 174 -16.06 5.44 23.26
CA CYS A 174 -15.22 4.59 24.12
C CYS A 174 -14.11 5.37 24.82
N VAL A 175 -13.39 6.23 24.09
CA VAL A 175 -12.30 7.05 24.68
C VAL A 175 -12.87 8.04 25.71
N THR A 176 -13.96 8.71 25.37
CA THR A 176 -14.62 9.65 26.29
C THR A 176 -15.13 8.94 27.55
N TYR A 177 -15.68 7.74 27.39
CA TYR A 177 -16.14 6.91 28.49
C TYR A 177 -14.99 6.45 29.39
N ILE A 178 -13.87 5.97 28.81
CA ILE A 178 -12.68 5.57 29.57
C ILE A 178 -12.12 6.75 30.36
N ILE A 179 -12.01 7.93 29.73
CA ILE A 179 -11.55 9.15 30.40
C ILE A 179 -12.47 9.54 31.55
N SER A 180 -13.80 9.54 31.32
CA SER A 180 -14.79 9.88 32.37
C SER A 180 -14.71 8.90 33.54
N LYS A 181 -14.67 7.60 33.23
CA LYS A 181 -14.61 6.54 34.23
C LYS A 181 -13.34 6.61 35.07
N SER A 182 -12.17 6.76 34.45
CA SER A 182 -10.90 6.87 35.18
C SER A 182 -10.78 8.16 36.00
N LEU A 183 -11.46 9.25 35.60
CA LEU A 183 -11.57 10.46 36.42
C LEU A 183 -12.48 10.25 37.63
N GLU A 184 -13.59 9.52 37.47
CA GLU A 184 -14.51 9.17 38.56
C GLU A 184 -13.87 8.20 39.57
N GLU A 185 -13.17 7.19 39.07
CA GLU A 185 -12.50 6.16 39.87
C GLU A 185 -11.18 6.64 40.50
N LYS A 186 -10.69 7.83 40.10
CA LYS A 186 -9.41 8.43 40.54
C LYS A 186 -8.20 7.51 40.29
N ASP A 187 -8.23 6.76 39.19
CA ASP A 187 -7.17 5.82 38.82
C ASP A 187 -5.81 6.50 38.62
N TYR A 188 -5.82 7.82 38.40
CA TYR A 188 -4.63 8.64 38.22
C TYR A 188 -4.67 9.81 39.21
N CYS A 189 -3.75 9.80 40.18
CA CYS A 189 -3.47 10.96 41.01
C CYS A 189 -2.56 11.93 40.24
N TYR A 190 -2.87 13.23 40.30
CA TYR A 190 -1.91 14.29 39.97
C TYR A 190 -0.90 14.49 41.09
#